data_AF-A0A1L5F8D5-F1
#
_entry.id   AF-A0A1L5F8D5-F1
#
_cell.length_a   1.000
_cell.length_b   1.000
_cell.length_c   1.000
_cell.angle_alpha   90.00
_cell.angle_beta   90.00
_cell.angle_gamma   90.00
#
_symmetry.space_group_name_H-M   'P 1'
#
loop_
_entity.id
_entity.type
_entity.pdbx_description
1 polymer ?
#
loop_
_entity_poly.entity_id
_entity_poly.type
_entity_poly.pdbx_seq_one_letter_code
_entity_poly.pdbx_strand_id
1 'polypeptide(L)'
;MKYLRQLMIILAMCFLGQLLERICPIPIPGVVIGLILLFLALCTGIIKIEMIEDISNVLLSHMSFLFIPAGVGLMVSFNVLKGKWIIFMFIVVISTIIVWIVTAYVVILLRKVHLNE
;
A
#
# COMPACT_ATOMS: atom_id res chain seq x y z
N MET A 1 5.12 26.61 -1.64
CA MET A 1 5.26 26.17 -0.23
C MET A 1 4.20 25.16 0.23
N LYS A 2 2.93 25.25 -0.19
CA LYS A 2 1.85 24.33 0.22
C LYS A 2 2.22 22.85 -0.01
N TYR A 3 2.56 22.47 -1.25
CA TYR A 3 2.95 21.10 -1.61
C TYR A 3 4.10 20.53 -0.78
N LEU A 4 5.13 21.33 -0.51
CA LEU A 4 6.27 20.90 0.29
C LEU A 4 5.86 20.57 1.74
N ARG A 5 4.99 21.39 2.33
CA ARG A 5 4.46 21.15 3.68
C ARG A 5 3.63 19.86 3.73
N GLN A 6 2.74 19.68 2.75
CA GLN A 6 1.92 18.48 2.69
C GLN A 6 2.77 17.22 2.48
N LEU A 7 3.79 17.29 1.61
CA LEU A 7 4.76 16.21 1.40
C LEU A 7 5.51 15.86 2.68
N MET A 8 5.97 16.87 3.43
CA MET A 8 6.67 16.68 4.69
C MET A 8 5.81 15.97 5.74
N ILE A 9 4.50 16.22 5.77
CA ILE A 9 3.59 15.50 6.67
C ILE A 9 3.56 14.00 6.32
N ILE A 10 3.41 13.68 5.03
CA ILE A 10 3.40 12.28 4.57
C ILE A 10 4.75 11.60 4.86
N LEU A 11 5.86 12.27 4.53
CA LEU A 11 7.20 11.76 4.78
C LEU A 11 7.50 11.60 6.27
N ALA A 12 7.04 12.51 7.13
CA ALA A 12 7.19 12.40 8.58
C ALA A 12 6.47 11.16 9.13
N MET A 13 5.26 10.86 8.66
CA MET A 13 4.54 9.65 9.06
C MET A 13 5.24 8.37 8.58
N CYS A 14 5.76 8.36 7.34
CA CYS A 14 6.58 7.26 6.85
C CYS A 14 7.87 7.07 7.67
N PHE A 15 8.53 8.16 8.04
CA PHE A 15 9.73 8.13 8.86
C PHE A 15 9.45 7.61 10.27
N LEU A 16 8.35 8.06 10.90
CA LEU A 16 7.90 7.53 12.19
C LEU A 16 7.57 6.04 12.11
N GLY A 17 6.95 5.58 11.02
CA GLY A 17 6.70 4.17 10.77
C GLY A 17 7.97 3.33 10.67
N GLN A 18 9.00 3.82 9.97
CA GLN A 18 10.32 3.17 9.92
C GLN A 18 11.05 3.20 11.27
N LEU A 19 10.91 4.29 12.03
CA LEU A 19 11.49 4.37 13.36
C LEU A 19 10.84 3.35 14.30
N LEU A 20 9.52 3.21 14.23
CA LEU A 20 8.77 2.21 15.00
C LEU A 20 9.11 0.78 14.59
N GLU A 21 9.25 0.49 13.29
CA GLU A 21 9.70 -0.82 12.81
C GLU A 21 11.05 -1.22 13.42
N ARG A 22 11.98 -0.27 13.58
CA ARG A 22 13.30 -0.55 14.16
C ARG A 22 13.26 -0.78 15.67
N ILE A 23 12.31 -0.17 16.36
CA ILE A 23 12.20 -0.23 17.83
C ILE A 23 11.32 -1.41 18.26
N CYS A 24 10.23 -1.66 17.53
CA CYS A 24 9.30 -2.74 17.79
C CYS A 24 9.56 -3.88 16.78
N PRO A 25 9.92 -5.10 17.22
CA PRO A 25 10.18 -6.24 16.33
C PRO A 25 8.87 -6.83 15.79
N ILE A 26 8.13 -6.04 15.01
CA ILE A 26 6.86 -6.42 14.39
C ILE A 26 7.17 -6.80 12.93
N PRO A 27 6.64 -7.93 12.41
CA PRO A 27 6.88 -8.39 11.03
C PRO A 27 6.07 -7.57 10.00
N ILE A 28 6.01 -6.25 10.16
CA ILE A 28 5.27 -5.34 9.29
C ILE A 28 6.27 -4.30 8.76
N PRO A 29 6.35 -4.06 7.45
CA PRO A 29 7.25 -3.05 6.89
C PRO A 29 6.95 -1.65 7.46
N GLY A 30 7.98 -0.87 7.78
CA GLY A 30 7.80 0.46 8.39
C GLY A 30 6.92 1.42 7.56
N VAL A 31 6.91 1.29 6.24
CA VAL A 31 6.01 2.08 5.37
C VAL A 31 4.54 1.79 5.66
N VAL A 32 4.18 0.53 5.89
CA VAL A 32 2.80 0.14 6.24
C VAL A 32 2.41 0.70 7.61
N ILE A 33 3.34 0.67 8.57
CA ILE A 33 3.15 1.30 9.88
C ILE A 33 2.92 2.82 9.72
N GLY A 34 3.70 3.48 8.87
CA GLY A 34 3.52 4.91 8.58
C GLY A 34 2.16 5.24 7.97
N LEU A 35 1.64 4.38 7.09
CA LEU A 35 0.29 4.51 6.54
C LEU A 35 -0.79 4.35 7.62
N ILE A 36 -0.64 3.39 8.53
CA ILE A 36 -1.55 3.19 9.66
C ILE A 36 -1.52 4.41 10.60
N LEU A 37 -0.34 4.95 10.90
CA LEU A 37 -0.20 6.16 11.70
C LEU A 37 -0.88 7.37 11.05
N LEU A 38 -0.64 7.57 9.75
CA LEU A 38 -1.28 8.65 9.00
C LEU A 38 -2.81 8.47 9.02
N PHE A 39 -3.30 7.26 8.81
CA PHE A 39 -4.72 6.94 8.87
C PHE A 39 -5.33 7.25 10.25
N LEU A 40 -4.68 6.84 11.33
CA LEU A 40 -5.12 7.16 12.70
C LEU A 40 -5.09 8.66 12.98
N ALA A 41 -4.08 9.38 12.48
CA ALA A 41 -4.00 10.83 12.60
C ALA A 41 -5.13 11.55 11.81
N LEU A 42 -5.57 10.98 10.69
CA LEU A 42 -6.76 11.43 9.97
C LEU A 42 -8.05 11.13 10.76
N CYS A 43 -8.20 9.92 11.28
CA CYS A 43 -9.39 9.53 12.07
C CYS A 43 -9.55 10.35 13.35
N THR A 44 -8.45 10.68 14.01
CA THR A 44 -8.45 11.50 15.24
C THR A 44 -8.58 13.00 14.95
N GLY A 45 -8.53 13.42 13.68
CA GLY A 45 -8.64 14.82 13.28
C GLY A 45 -7.40 15.67 13.55
N ILE A 46 -6.30 15.06 14.02
CA ILE A 46 -4.99 15.73 14.19
C ILE A 46 -4.49 16.23 12.84
N ILE A 47 -4.65 15.40 11.80
CA ILE A 47 -4.38 15.75 10.41
C ILE A 47 -5.71 15.81 9.67
N LYS A 48 -6.05 16.98 9.13
CA LYS A 48 -7.22 17.12 8.25
C LYS A 48 -6.86 16.70 6.83
N ILE A 49 -7.83 16.19 6.07
CA ILE A 49 -7.64 15.79 4.67
C ILE A 49 -7.02 16.91 3.83
N GLU A 50 -7.53 18.14 4.00
CA GLU A 50 -7.05 19.38 3.36
C GLU A 50 -5.53 19.63 3.57
N MET A 51 -4.93 19.07 4.62
CA MET A 51 -3.51 19.22 4.95
C MET A 51 -2.60 18.32 4.10
N ILE A 52 -3.14 17.34 3.37
CA ILE A 52 -2.36 16.40 2.54
C ILE A 52 -2.95 16.16 1.15
N GLU A 53 -4.18 16.62 0.89
CA GLU A 53 -4.95 16.26 -0.30
C GLU A 53 -4.27 16.63 -1.62
N ASP A 54 -3.83 17.87 -1.80
CA ASP A 54 -3.32 18.32 -3.11
C ASP A 54 -2.09 17.53 -3.56
N ILE A 55 -1.11 17.36 -2.67
CA ILE A 55 0.11 16.60 -2.98
C ILE A 55 -0.22 15.11 -3.14
N SER A 56 -1.14 14.57 -2.35
CA SER A 56 -1.55 13.16 -2.46
C SER A 56 -2.17 12.89 -3.83
N ASN A 57 -3.01 13.79 -4.34
CA ASN A 57 -3.58 13.70 -5.68
C ASN A 57 -2.52 13.82 -6.79
N VAL A 58 -1.49 14.66 -6.60
CA VAL A 58 -0.36 14.74 -7.53
C VAL A 58 0.45 13.43 -7.52
N LEU A 59 0.74 12.86 -6.34
CA LEU A 59 1.46 11.58 -6.25
C LEU A 59 0.64 10.44 -6.85
N LEU A 60 -0.66 10.39 -6.59
CA LEU A 60 -1.57 9.37 -7.12
C LEU A 60 -1.69 9.45 -8.65
N SER A 61 -1.81 10.65 -9.21
CA SER A 61 -1.86 10.83 -10.68
C SER A 61 -0.56 10.40 -11.37
N HIS A 62 0.58 10.44 -10.65
CA HIS A 62 1.89 10.02 -11.16
C HIS A 62 2.36 8.68 -10.59
N MET A 63 1.46 7.89 -9.99
CA MET A 63 1.79 6.66 -9.27
C MET A 63 2.49 5.63 -10.17
N SER A 64 2.08 5.52 -11.43
CA SER A 64 2.73 4.64 -12.41
C SER A 64 4.22 4.98 -12.60
N PHE A 65 4.57 6.27 -12.62
CA PHE A 65 5.97 6.72 -12.70
C PHE A 65 6.74 6.35 -11.43
N LEU A 66 6.13 6.53 -10.26
CA LEU A 66 6.73 6.19 -8.96
C LEU A 66 6.98 4.68 -8.79
N PHE A 67 6.29 3.82 -9.54
CA PHE A 67 6.53 2.37 -9.55
C PHE A 67 7.64 1.91 -10.50
N ILE A 68 8.10 2.75 -11.42
CA ILE A 68 9.18 2.39 -12.36
C ILE A 68 10.45 1.95 -11.62
N PRO A 69 10.96 2.67 -10.61
CA PRO A 69 12.16 2.25 -9.87
C PRO A 69 12.00 0.89 -9.19
N ALA A 70 10.82 0.61 -8.63
CA ALA A 70 10.51 -0.69 -8.03
C ALA A 70 10.56 -1.81 -9.10
N GLY A 71 9.99 -1.57 -10.28
CA GLY A 71 10.04 -2.51 -11.41
C GLY A 71 11.46 -2.75 -11.93
N VAL A 72 12.27 -1.71 -12.10
CA VAL A 72 13.67 -1.83 -12.53
C VAL A 72 14.49 -2.59 -11.48
N GLY A 73 14.22 -2.37 -10.18
CA GLY A 73 14.84 -3.15 -9.10
C GLY A 73 14.59 -4.65 -9.23
N LEU A 74 13.40 -5.07 -9.68
CA LEU A 74 13.10 -6.48 -9.95
C LEU A 74 13.91 -7.05 -11.12
N MET A 75 14.29 -6.23 -12.10
CA MET A 75 15.12 -6.68 -13.23
C MET A 75 16.53 -7.09 -12.79
N VAL A 76 17.04 -6.60 -11.66
CA VAL A 76 18.32 -7.07 -11.09
C VAL A 76 18.21 -8.55 -10.68
N SER A 77 17.05 -8.98 -10.22
CA SER A 77 16.77 -10.36 -9.79
C SER A 77 16.15 -11.23 -10.90
N PHE A 78 16.08 -10.74 -12.14
CA PHE A 78 15.45 -11.41 -13.27
C PHE A 78 16.09 -12.77 -13.60
N ASN A 79 17.36 -12.95 -13.22
CA ASN A 79 18.09 -14.20 -13.41
C ASN A 79 17.45 -15.37 -12.65
N VAL A 80 16.79 -15.11 -11.51
CA VAL A 80 16.06 -16.12 -10.72
C VAL A 80 14.82 -16.64 -11.45
N LEU A 81 14.26 -15.84 -12.35
CA LEU A 81 13.06 -16.17 -13.13
C LEU A 81 13.40 -16.91 -14.44
N LYS A 82 14.67 -16.94 -14.87
CA LYS A 82 15.07 -17.62 -16.12
C LYS A 82 14.60 -19.08 -16.13
N GLY A 83 13.93 -19.47 -17.21
CA GLY A 83 13.39 -20.81 -17.39
C GLY A 83 12.07 -21.11 -16.68
N LYS A 84 11.56 -20.20 -15.82
CA LYS A 84 10.30 -20.39 -15.06
C LYS A 84 9.21 -19.37 -15.37
N TRP A 85 9.42 -18.52 -16.38
CA TRP A 85 8.51 -17.44 -16.78
C TRP A 85 7.07 -17.89 -17.01
N ILE A 86 6.87 -19.01 -17.73
CA ILE A 86 5.52 -19.57 -18.00
C ILE A 86 4.82 -19.96 -16.69
N ILE A 87 5.53 -20.66 -15.79
CA ILE A 87 4.98 -21.14 -14.51
C ILE A 87 4.65 -19.93 -13.62
N PHE A 88 5.51 -18.92 -13.59
CA PHE A 88 5.28 -17.70 -12.83
C PHE A 88 4.05 -16.94 -13.32
N MET A 89 3.90 -16.75 -14.64
CA MET A 89 2.72 -16.12 -15.25
C MET A 89 1.44 -16.85 -14.85
N PHE A 90 1.45 -18.18 -14.93
CA PHE A 90 0.30 -19.00 -14.55
C PHE A 90 -0.05 -18.87 -13.06
N ILE A 91 0.96 -18.90 -12.17
CA ILE A 91 0.77 -18.69 -10.73
C ILE A 91 0.17 -17.31 -10.44
N VAL A 92 0.68 -16.25 -11.07
CA VAL A 92 0.18 -14.88 -10.86
C VAL A 92 -1.28 -14.76 -11.30
N VAL A 93 -1.62 -15.26 -12.49
CA VAL A 93 -3.00 -15.19 -13.00
C VAL A 93 -3.96 -15.97 -12.10
N ILE A 94 -3.62 -17.21 -11.77
CA ILE A 94 -4.50 -18.06 -10.95
C ILE A 94 -4.64 -17.53 -9.54
N SER A 95 -3.54 -17.15 -8.89
CA SER A 95 -3.60 -16.57 -7.54
C SER A 95 -4.43 -15.29 -7.50
N THR A 96 -4.31 -14.43 -8.51
CA THR A 96 -5.13 -13.21 -8.62
C THR A 96 -6.62 -13.54 -8.75
N ILE A 97 -6.98 -14.49 -9.62
CA ILE A 97 -8.36 -14.94 -9.78
C ILE A 97 -8.89 -15.53 -8.47
N ILE A 98 -8.12 -16.38 -7.80
CA ILE A 98 -8.50 -16.98 -6.51
C ILE A 98 -8.74 -15.88 -5.47
N VAL A 99 -7.82 -14.90 -5.34
CA VAL A 99 -7.96 -13.79 -4.41
C VAL A 99 -9.25 -13.00 -4.68
N TRP A 100 -9.56 -12.70 -5.94
CA TRP A 100 -10.81 -12.02 -6.29
C TRP A 100 -12.05 -12.83 -5.94
N ILE A 101 -12.09 -14.13 -6.25
CA ILE A 101 -13.22 -15.02 -5.93
C ILE A 101 -13.44 -15.08 -4.41
N VAL A 102 -12.36 -15.31 -3.65
CA VAL A 102 -12.43 -15.41 -2.19
C VAL A 102 -12.90 -14.08 -1.60
N THR A 103 -12.33 -12.95 -2.04
CA THR A 103 -12.74 -11.61 -1.57
C THR A 103 -14.22 -11.37 -1.86
N ALA A 104 -14.68 -11.67 -3.08
CA ALA A 104 -16.09 -11.52 -3.45
C ALA A 104 -17.00 -12.38 -2.56
N TYR A 105 -16.63 -13.64 -2.31
CA TYR A 105 -17.42 -14.54 -1.49
C TYR A 105 -17.50 -14.11 -0.03
N VAL A 106 -16.38 -13.66 0.55
CA VAL A 106 -16.32 -13.12 1.92
C VAL A 106 -17.22 -11.90 2.06
N VAL A 107 -17.20 -10.98 1.09
CA VAL A 107 -18.08 -9.79 1.09
C VAL A 107 -19.55 -10.18 0.98
N ILE A 108 -19.89 -11.15 0.12
CA ILE A 108 -21.27 -11.65 -0.03
C ILE A 108 -21.74 -12.31 1.28
N LEU A 109 -20.88 -13.09 1.92
CA LEU A 109 -21.19 -13.74 3.20
C LEU A 109 -21.47 -12.71 4.29
N LEU A 110 -20.57 -11.74 4.48
CA LEU A 110 -20.75 -10.67 5.48
C LEU A 110 -22.02 -9.85 5.21
N ARG A 111 -22.32 -9.57 3.94
CA ARG A 111 -23.56 -8.85 3.57
C ARG A 111 -24.81 -9.66 3.89
N LYS A 112 -24.80 -10.98 3.67
CA LYS A 112 -25.93 -11.86 4.01
C LYS A 112 -26.15 -11.95 5.52
N VAL A 113 -25.07 -12.01 6.31
CA VAL A 113 -25.16 -12.01 7.78
C VAL A 113 -25.81 -10.73 8.28
N HIS A 114 -25.44 -9.57 7.73
CA HIS A 114 -26.01 -8.28 8.13
C HIS A 114 -27.45 -8.03 7.65
N LEU A 115 -27.92 -8.75 6.61
CA LEU A 115 -29.31 -8.65 6.12
C LEU A 115 -30.27 -9.65 6.78
N ASN A 116 -29.74 -10.60 7.56
CA ASN A 116 -30.51 -11.58 8.33
C ASN A 116 -30.66 -11.20 9.82
N GLU A 117 -30.10 -10.06 10.23
CA GLU A 117 -30.39 -9.36 11.50
C GLU A 117 -31.44 -8.27 11.26
#